data_AF-A0A4Q2X7A9-F1
#
_entry.id   AF-A0A4Q2X7A9-F1
#
_cell.length_a   1.000
_cell.length_b   1.000
_cell.length_c   1.000
_cell.angle_alpha   90.00
_cell.angle_beta   90.00
_cell.angle_gamma   90.00
#
_symmetry.space_group_name_H-M   'P 1'
#
loop_
_entity.id
_entity.type
_entity.pdbx_description
1 polymer ?
#
loop_
_entity_poly.entity_id
_entity_poly.type
_entity_poly.pdbx_seq_one_letter_code
_entity_poly.pdbx_strand_id
1 'polypeptide(L)'
;MSDPFSHERPSELQWPPHCPAIMDRSAQISGEINRVRWEEYETAYGDATSIPQDLKLLLFGSLEQAMESSHRLWCALCHQHAFVSTAAEPAVPFILIALNCADDNLKVEILDILLGFVVCRDSAAPHTISVAKKLNESKELFSVLAGSRSKEVGKFAKDIHGQLECT
;
A
#
# COMPACT_ATOMS: atom_id res chain seq x y z
N MET A 1 0.51 -9.58 -20.32
CA MET A 1 -0.89 -9.35 -19.88
C MET A 1 -1.08 -7.85 -19.77
N SER A 2 -2.29 -7.32 -19.99
CA SER A 2 -2.62 -5.91 -19.80
C SER A 2 -3.21 -5.68 -18.41
N ASP A 3 -3.01 -4.49 -17.82
CA ASP A 3 -3.65 -4.08 -16.55
C ASP A 3 -5.19 -4.19 -16.67
N PRO A 4 -5.84 -5.09 -15.90
CA PRO A 4 -7.28 -5.30 -16.00
C PRO A 4 -8.10 -4.10 -15.52
N PHE A 5 -7.50 -3.17 -14.77
CA PHE A 5 -8.19 -2.02 -14.17
C PHE A 5 -8.06 -0.72 -14.97
N SER A 6 -7.50 -0.79 -16.18
CA SER A 6 -7.23 0.40 -17.01
C SER A 6 -8.47 1.26 -17.29
N HIS A 7 -9.66 0.66 -17.36
CA HIS A 7 -10.93 1.36 -17.59
C HIS A 7 -11.67 1.77 -16.30
N GLU A 8 -11.25 1.23 -15.15
CA GLU A 8 -11.91 1.46 -13.85
C GLU A 8 -11.26 2.60 -13.07
N ARG A 9 -10.04 3.00 -13.45
CA ARG A 9 -9.23 3.95 -12.68
C ARG A 9 -9.67 5.39 -12.97
N PRO A 10 -10.28 6.10 -12.00
CA PRO A 10 -10.66 7.49 -12.20
C PRO A 10 -9.43 8.38 -12.33
N SER A 11 -9.48 9.33 -13.26
CA SER A 11 -8.44 10.34 -13.44
C SER A 11 -8.54 11.49 -12.44
N GLU A 12 -9.73 11.74 -11.89
CA GLU A 12 -10.02 12.86 -11.00
C GLU A 12 -10.21 12.40 -9.54
N LEU A 13 -9.70 13.20 -8.61
CA LEU A 13 -9.93 13.01 -7.17
C LEU A 13 -11.31 13.56 -6.81
N GLN A 14 -12.10 12.80 -6.05
CA GLN A 14 -13.39 13.22 -5.53
C GLN A 14 -13.28 13.80 -4.13
N TRP A 15 -14.09 14.82 -3.86
CA TRP A 15 -14.15 15.51 -2.57
C TRP A 15 -15.37 15.05 -1.75
N PRO A 16 -15.29 14.96 -0.40
CA PRO A 16 -14.11 15.22 0.43
C PRO A 16 -13.11 14.06 0.47
N PRO A 17 -11.82 14.32 0.68
CA PRO A 17 -10.81 13.29 0.84
C PRO A 17 -11.07 12.52 2.14
N HIS A 18 -10.80 11.22 2.14
CA HIS A 18 -10.95 10.39 3.36
C HIS A 18 -9.96 10.80 4.47
N CYS A 19 -8.81 11.37 4.08
CA CYS A 19 -7.77 11.81 4.98
C CYS A 19 -7.45 13.31 4.81
N PRO A 20 -8.23 14.21 5.44
CA PRO A 20 -7.95 15.65 5.39
C PRO A 20 -6.59 16.03 5.99
N ALA A 21 -6.08 15.23 6.94
CA ALA A 21 -4.87 15.53 7.72
C ALA A 21 -3.58 15.62 6.88
N ILE A 22 -3.56 15.06 5.67
CA ILE A 22 -2.38 15.10 4.78
C ILE A 22 -2.54 16.05 3.60
N MET A 23 -3.67 16.77 3.51
CA MET A 23 -4.00 17.58 2.33
C MET A 23 -3.05 18.76 2.12
N ASP A 24 -2.57 19.39 3.20
CA ASP A 24 -1.58 20.46 3.12
C ASP A 24 -0.24 20.00 2.52
N ARG A 25 0.02 18.69 2.54
CA ARG A 25 1.23 18.05 2.00
C ARG A 25 0.97 17.31 0.69
N SER A 26 -0.25 17.32 0.16
CA SER A 26 -0.65 16.56 -1.03
C SER A 26 0.23 16.84 -2.25
N ALA A 27 0.56 18.11 -2.51
CA ALA A 27 1.44 18.50 -3.61
C ALA A 27 2.87 17.93 -3.46
N GLN A 28 3.42 17.94 -2.25
CA GLN A 28 4.73 17.37 -1.96
C GLN A 28 4.73 15.86 -2.19
N ILE A 29 3.78 15.15 -1.57
CA ILE A 29 3.69 13.68 -1.63
C ILE A 29 3.41 13.22 -3.07
N SER A 30 2.51 13.90 -3.79
CA SER A 30 2.25 13.63 -5.22
C SER A 30 3.51 13.85 -6.07
N GLY A 31 4.30 14.89 -5.77
CA GLY A 31 5.60 15.11 -6.39
C GLY A 31 6.61 14.00 -6.11
N GLU A 32 6.65 13.47 -4.89
CA GLU A 32 7.50 12.33 -4.52
C GLU A 32 7.08 11.05 -5.24
N ILE A 33 5.77 10.77 -5.34
CA ILE A 33 5.22 9.64 -6.13
C ILE A 33 5.65 9.77 -7.60
N ASN A 34 5.52 10.96 -8.21
CA ASN A 34 5.86 11.16 -9.62
C ASN A 34 7.36 11.14 -9.93
N ARG A 35 8.24 11.26 -8.91
CA ARG A 35 9.69 11.19 -9.09
C ARG A 35 10.22 9.77 -9.19
N VAL A 36 9.46 8.78 -8.73
CA VAL A 36 9.82 7.38 -8.91
C VAL A 36 9.67 7.05 -10.40
N ARG A 37 10.70 6.40 -10.98
CA ARG A 37 10.68 5.89 -12.36
C ARG A 37 9.90 4.57 -12.39
N TRP A 38 8.57 4.65 -12.35
CA TRP A 38 7.68 3.49 -12.24
C TRP A 38 7.82 2.51 -13.41
N GLU A 39 8.24 2.99 -14.57
CA GLU A 39 8.55 2.18 -15.74
C GLU A 39 9.73 1.19 -15.53
N GLU A 40 10.56 1.39 -14.50
CA GLU A 40 11.63 0.46 -14.11
C GLU A 40 11.13 -0.69 -13.20
N TYR A 41 9.85 -0.67 -12.83
CA TYR A 41 9.24 -1.65 -11.93
C TYR A 41 8.05 -2.36 -12.60
N GLU A 42 7.71 -3.51 -12.02
CA GLU A 42 6.65 -4.38 -12.50
C GLU A 42 5.59 -4.59 -11.41
N THR A 43 4.36 -4.75 -11.88
CA THR A 43 3.20 -5.25 -11.15
C THR A 43 2.91 -6.68 -11.58
N ALA A 44 1.89 -7.29 -10.98
CA ALA A 44 1.37 -8.56 -11.47
C ALA A 44 0.79 -8.53 -12.90
N TYR A 45 0.60 -7.34 -13.48
CA TYR A 45 -0.06 -7.16 -14.76
C TYR A 45 0.81 -6.48 -15.83
N GLY A 46 2.12 -6.31 -15.58
CA GLY A 46 3.05 -5.66 -16.50
C GLY A 46 3.80 -4.51 -15.85
N ASP A 47 4.13 -3.46 -16.60
CA ASP A 47 4.80 -2.28 -16.05
C ASP A 47 3.98 -1.60 -14.94
N ALA A 48 4.65 -0.84 -14.08
CA ALA A 48 4.02 -0.18 -12.93
C ALA A 48 3.52 1.24 -13.21
N THR A 49 3.31 1.63 -14.47
CA THR A 49 2.91 3.01 -14.82
C THR A 49 1.55 3.44 -14.27
N SER A 50 0.71 2.48 -13.86
CA SER A 50 -0.59 2.76 -13.22
C SER A 50 -0.53 2.97 -11.70
N ILE A 51 0.53 2.48 -11.03
CA ILE A 51 0.72 2.60 -9.57
C ILE A 51 0.71 4.06 -9.06
N PRO A 52 1.29 5.06 -9.73
CA PRO A 52 1.21 6.46 -9.30
C PRO A 52 -0.21 6.96 -9.05
N GLN A 53 -1.13 6.59 -9.95
CA GLN A 53 -2.50 7.07 -9.89
C GLN A 53 -3.25 6.36 -8.76
N ASP A 54 -3.04 5.04 -8.59
CA ASP A 54 -3.61 4.32 -7.46
C ASP A 54 -3.08 4.84 -6.12
N LEU A 55 -1.78 5.12 -5.98
CA LEU A 55 -1.27 5.71 -4.74
C LEU A 55 -1.90 7.08 -4.43
N LYS A 56 -2.15 7.90 -5.45
CA LYS A 56 -2.83 9.20 -5.27
C LYS A 56 -4.30 9.03 -4.89
N LEU A 57 -5.01 8.07 -5.47
CA LEU A 57 -6.39 7.75 -5.11
C LEU A 57 -6.48 7.21 -3.67
N LEU A 58 -5.55 6.32 -3.29
CA LEU A 58 -5.42 5.81 -1.93
C LEU A 58 -5.16 6.92 -0.91
N LEU A 59 -4.36 7.94 -1.24
CA LEU A 59 -3.99 9.00 -0.30
C LEU A 59 -4.98 10.17 -0.26
N PHE A 60 -5.48 10.59 -1.42
CA PHE A 60 -6.15 11.88 -1.59
C PHE A 60 -7.58 11.77 -2.11
N GLY A 61 -8.03 10.58 -2.50
CA GLY A 61 -9.39 10.35 -2.99
C GLY A 61 -10.44 10.39 -1.88
N SER A 62 -11.70 10.31 -2.29
CA SER A 62 -12.78 9.97 -1.37
C SER A 62 -12.56 8.58 -0.75
N LEU A 63 -13.30 8.24 0.31
CA LEU A 63 -13.19 6.91 0.93
C LEU A 63 -13.46 5.79 -0.10
N GLU A 64 -14.47 5.96 -0.94
CA GLU A 64 -14.80 5.02 -2.02
C GLU A 64 -13.62 4.83 -2.98
N GLN A 65 -13.04 5.93 -3.48
CA GLN A 65 -11.87 5.86 -4.37
C GLN A 65 -10.66 5.20 -3.70
N ALA A 66 -10.45 5.45 -2.40
CA ALA A 66 -9.34 4.85 -1.66
C ALA A 66 -9.54 3.33 -1.45
N MET A 67 -10.77 2.89 -1.17
CA MET A 67 -11.13 1.47 -1.03
C MET A 67 -10.98 0.72 -2.38
N GLU A 68 -11.44 1.30 -3.48
CA GLU A 68 -11.22 0.70 -4.79
C GLU A 68 -9.73 0.65 -5.15
N SER A 69 -9.00 1.71 -4.79
CA SER A 69 -7.57 1.77 -5.03
C SER A 69 -6.77 0.80 -4.18
N SER A 70 -7.16 0.54 -2.93
CA SER A 70 -6.51 -0.46 -2.10
C SER A 70 -6.68 -1.85 -2.71
N HIS A 71 -7.86 -2.17 -3.23
CA HIS A 71 -8.07 -3.43 -3.96
C HIS A 71 -7.18 -3.56 -5.21
N ARG A 72 -7.07 -2.50 -6.02
CA ARG A 72 -6.17 -2.50 -7.19
C ARG A 72 -4.70 -2.65 -6.80
N LEU A 73 -4.26 -1.96 -5.75
CA LEU A 73 -2.89 -2.07 -5.23
C LEU A 73 -2.61 -3.46 -4.65
N TRP A 74 -3.56 -4.06 -3.93
CA TRP A 74 -3.45 -5.44 -3.44
C TRP A 74 -3.27 -6.43 -4.60
N CYS A 75 -4.09 -6.30 -5.64
CA CYS A 75 -4.00 -7.09 -6.86
C CYS A 75 -2.68 -6.86 -7.62
N ALA A 76 -2.19 -5.64 -7.70
CA ALA A 76 -1.02 -5.27 -8.51
C ALA A 76 0.32 -5.55 -7.81
N LEU A 77 0.41 -5.26 -6.51
CA LEU A 77 1.66 -5.27 -5.74
C LEU A 77 1.93 -6.60 -5.01
N CYS A 78 0.88 -7.33 -4.63
CA CYS A 78 1.02 -8.61 -3.95
C CYS A 78 0.18 -9.76 -4.56
N HIS A 79 -0.44 -9.52 -5.72
CA HIS A 79 -1.27 -10.47 -6.48
C HIS A 79 -2.15 -11.37 -5.60
N GLN A 80 -2.95 -10.75 -4.72
CA GLN A 80 -3.85 -11.48 -3.83
C GLN A 80 -3.12 -12.45 -2.90
N HIS A 81 -1.95 -12.03 -2.42
CA HIS A 81 -1.02 -12.84 -1.61
C HIS A 81 -0.46 -14.08 -2.36
N ALA A 82 -0.22 -13.97 -3.66
CA ALA A 82 0.48 -15.01 -4.43
C ALA A 82 1.98 -14.72 -4.58
N PHE A 83 2.38 -13.47 -4.76
CA PHE A 83 3.78 -13.03 -4.84
C PHE A 83 3.88 -11.51 -4.68
N VAL A 84 5.05 -11.01 -4.31
CA VAL A 84 5.31 -9.55 -4.20
C VAL A 84 5.98 -9.03 -5.48
N SER A 85 5.37 -8.04 -6.13
CA SER A 85 5.93 -7.42 -7.34
C SER A 85 7.07 -6.45 -7.01
N THR A 86 7.92 -6.11 -7.98
CA THR A 86 9.04 -5.17 -7.74
C THR A 86 8.54 -3.76 -7.42
N ALA A 87 7.38 -3.36 -7.95
CA ALA A 87 6.74 -2.08 -7.63
C ALA A 87 6.31 -1.93 -6.17
N ALA A 88 6.21 -3.02 -5.41
CA ALA A 88 5.92 -2.95 -3.97
C ALA A 88 7.01 -2.16 -3.22
N GLU A 89 8.28 -2.34 -3.60
CA GLU A 89 9.42 -1.71 -2.92
C GLU A 89 9.38 -0.17 -2.88
N PRO A 90 9.17 0.54 -4.01
CA PRO A 90 9.00 1.99 -3.99
C PRO A 90 7.62 2.43 -3.48
N ALA A 91 6.60 1.56 -3.46
CA ALA A 91 5.26 1.91 -2.99
C ALA A 91 5.14 1.95 -1.46
N VAL A 92 5.90 1.14 -0.72
CA VAL A 92 5.82 1.00 0.75
C VAL A 92 5.73 2.35 1.51
N PRO A 93 6.59 3.35 1.27
CA PRO A 93 6.54 4.61 2.03
C PRO A 93 5.18 5.32 1.89
N PHE A 94 4.57 5.29 0.70
CA PHE A 94 3.30 5.95 0.43
C PHE A 94 2.12 5.19 1.04
N ILE A 95 2.18 3.86 1.03
CA ILE A 95 1.20 2.99 1.68
C ILE A 95 1.23 3.20 3.20
N LEU A 96 2.42 3.36 3.80
CA LEU A 96 2.57 3.67 5.23
C LEU A 96 2.02 5.05 5.60
N ILE A 97 2.17 6.06 4.73
CA ILE A 97 1.53 7.37 4.91
C ILE A 97 0.01 7.21 4.95
N ALA A 98 -0.57 6.46 4.01
CA ALA A 98 -2.01 6.20 3.97
C ALA A 98 -2.50 5.47 5.23
N LEU A 99 -1.76 4.44 5.67
CA LEU A 99 -2.08 3.68 6.88
C LEU A 99 -2.19 4.57 8.13
N ASN A 100 -1.29 5.55 8.25
CA ASN A 100 -1.21 6.41 9.43
C ASN A 100 -2.40 7.37 9.57
N CYS A 101 -3.16 7.63 8.50
CA CYS A 101 -4.24 8.61 8.53
C CYS A 101 -5.62 8.08 8.11
N ALA A 102 -5.68 6.86 7.59
CA ALA A 102 -6.91 6.16 7.29
C ALA A 102 -7.77 5.89 8.55
N ASP A 103 -9.08 5.78 8.36
CA ASP A 103 -9.98 5.22 9.36
C ASP A 103 -9.79 3.70 9.51
N ASP A 104 -10.48 3.09 10.47
CA ASP A 104 -10.29 1.66 10.73
C ASP A 104 -10.73 0.77 9.55
N ASN A 105 -11.68 1.20 8.71
CA ASN A 105 -12.13 0.42 7.56
C ASN A 105 -11.02 0.36 6.49
N LEU A 106 -10.50 1.52 6.08
CA LEU A 106 -9.43 1.57 5.08
C LEU A 106 -8.10 1.05 5.64
N LYS A 107 -7.85 1.17 6.95
CA LYS A 107 -6.68 0.54 7.59
C LYS A 107 -6.66 -0.96 7.42
N VAL A 108 -7.81 -1.64 7.50
CA VAL A 108 -7.87 -3.10 7.29
C VAL A 108 -7.38 -3.45 5.89
N GLU A 109 -7.87 -2.77 4.86
CA GLU A 109 -7.45 -2.98 3.47
C GLU A 109 -5.95 -2.71 3.27
N ILE A 110 -5.44 -1.62 3.84
CA ILE A 110 -4.02 -1.25 3.74
C ILE A 110 -3.15 -2.28 4.46
N LEU A 111 -3.55 -2.73 5.66
CA LEU A 111 -2.82 -3.74 6.40
C LEU A 111 -2.85 -5.09 5.66
N ASP A 112 -3.91 -5.42 4.94
CA ASP A 112 -3.97 -6.65 4.15
C ASP A 112 -2.95 -6.62 2.98
N ILE A 113 -2.75 -5.48 2.34
CA ILE A 113 -1.66 -5.29 1.36
C ILE A 113 -0.29 -5.56 2.02
N LEU A 114 -0.04 -4.93 3.18
CA LEU A 114 1.23 -5.06 3.89
C LEU A 114 1.47 -6.48 4.43
N LEU A 115 0.41 -7.19 4.83
CA LEU A 115 0.48 -8.59 5.21
C LEU A 115 0.90 -9.44 4.01
N GLY A 116 0.35 -9.18 2.82
CA GLY A 116 0.74 -9.84 1.58
C GLY A 116 2.23 -9.69 1.30
N PHE A 117 2.81 -8.52 1.57
CA PHE A 117 4.25 -8.27 1.38
C PHE A 117 5.14 -9.13 2.27
N VAL A 118 4.74 -9.39 3.51
CA VAL A 118 5.56 -10.17 4.45
C VAL A 118 5.32 -11.67 4.34
N VAL A 119 4.08 -12.09 4.06
CA VAL A 119 3.72 -13.51 3.90
C VAL A 119 4.26 -14.08 2.60
N CYS A 120 4.24 -13.30 1.51
CA CYS A 120 4.67 -13.74 0.18
C CYS A 120 6.13 -13.40 -0.11
N ARG A 121 6.91 -13.11 0.93
CA ARG A 121 8.33 -12.80 0.82
C ARG A 121 9.08 -14.00 0.22
N ASP A 122 9.91 -13.72 -0.76
CA ASP A 122 10.79 -14.71 -1.38
C ASP A 122 12.25 -14.31 -1.15
N SER A 123 12.98 -15.12 -0.37
CA SER A 123 14.39 -14.89 -0.08
C SER A 123 15.30 -14.88 -1.33
N ALA A 124 14.86 -15.46 -2.45
CA ALA A 124 15.57 -15.40 -3.72
C ALA A 124 15.35 -14.06 -4.47
N ALA A 125 14.37 -13.26 -4.04
CA ALA A 125 13.96 -12.02 -4.68
C ALA A 125 14.34 -10.80 -3.80
N PRO A 126 15.42 -10.06 -4.14
CA PRO A 126 15.97 -9.00 -3.29
C PRO A 126 14.99 -7.88 -2.91
N HIS A 127 14.05 -7.53 -3.79
CA HIS A 127 13.06 -6.49 -3.51
C HIS A 127 12.14 -6.87 -2.36
N THR A 128 11.80 -8.16 -2.21
CA THR A 128 10.93 -8.62 -1.12
C THR A 128 11.62 -8.56 0.24
N ILE A 129 12.94 -8.78 0.27
CA ILE A 129 13.77 -8.57 1.47
C ILE A 129 13.84 -7.07 1.80
N SER A 130 14.03 -6.22 0.80
CA SER A 130 14.03 -4.75 0.97
C SER A 130 12.70 -4.25 1.51
N VAL A 131 11.57 -4.74 0.97
CA VAL A 131 10.22 -4.45 1.46
C VAL A 131 10.07 -4.85 2.93
N ALA A 132 10.42 -6.08 3.29
CA ALA A 132 10.32 -6.55 4.67
C ALA A 132 11.17 -5.72 5.63
N LYS A 133 12.38 -5.31 5.21
CA LYS A 133 13.24 -4.41 5.97
C LYS A 133 12.58 -3.05 6.23
N LYS A 134 12.00 -2.42 5.20
CA LYS A 134 11.30 -1.13 5.34
C LYS A 134 10.08 -1.23 6.27
N LEU A 135 9.35 -2.35 6.23
CA LEU A 135 8.25 -2.60 7.16
C LEU A 135 8.77 -2.81 8.59
N ASN A 136 9.89 -3.51 8.77
CA ASN A 136 10.51 -3.68 10.07
C ASN A 136 11.02 -2.35 10.68
N GLU A 137 11.50 -1.42 9.85
CA GLU A 137 11.82 -0.05 10.28
C GLU A 137 10.58 0.70 10.81
N SER A 138 9.38 0.26 10.43
CA SER A 138 8.09 0.80 10.88
C SER A 138 7.39 -0.08 11.94
N LYS A 139 8.09 -1.02 12.58
CA LYS A 139 7.49 -1.99 13.51
C LYS A 139 6.71 -1.40 14.69
N GLU A 140 7.11 -0.21 15.16
CA GLU A 140 6.42 0.48 16.26
C GLU A 140 5.00 0.90 15.85
N LEU A 141 4.79 1.25 14.57
CA LEU A 141 3.45 1.53 14.05
C LEU A 141 2.55 0.30 14.17
N PHE A 142 3.04 -0.88 13.79
CA PHE A 142 2.27 -2.13 13.91
C PHE A 142 2.04 -2.51 15.37
N SER A 143 3.01 -2.27 16.26
CA SER A 143 2.85 -2.50 17.70
C SER A 143 1.74 -1.61 18.31
N VAL A 144 1.66 -0.35 17.89
CA VAL A 144 0.57 0.56 18.30
C VAL A 144 -0.78 0.06 17.74
N LEU A 145 -0.83 -0.29 16.46
CA LEU A 145 -2.05 -0.77 15.80
C LEU A 145 -2.54 -2.11 16.35
N ALA A 146 -1.65 -2.97 16.85
CA ALA A 146 -1.99 -4.24 17.52
C ALA A 146 -2.85 -4.03 18.78
N GLY A 147 -2.78 -2.85 19.40
CA GLY A 147 -3.62 -2.41 20.51
C GLY A 147 -4.90 -1.67 20.10
N SER A 148 -5.21 -1.59 18.81
CA SER A 148 -6.40 -0.88 18.31
C SER A 148 -7.70 -1.43 18.91
N ARG A 149 -8.70 -0.55 19.04
CA ARG A 149 -10.06 -0.94 19.43
C ARG A 149 -10.75 -1.74 18.32
N SER A 150 -10.39 -1.50 17.06
CA SER A 150 -10.79 -2.36 15.96
C SER A 150 -10.03 -3.69 16.08
N LYS A 151 -10.79 -4.77 16.29
CA LYS A 151 -10.23 -6.12 16.42
C LYS A 151 -9.54 -6.58 15.15
N GLU A 152 -10.04 -6.14 13.99
CA GLU A 152 -9.50 -6.50 12.68
C GLU A 152 -8.16 -5.80 12.45
N VAL A 153 -8.10 -4.47 12.65
CA VAL A 153 -6.84 -3.71 12.62
C VAL A 153 -5.82 -4.32 13.58
N GLY A 154 -6.25 -4.60 14.82
CA GLY A 154 -5.38 -5.22 15.83
C GLY A 154 -4.89 -6.62 15.45
N LYS A 155 -5.72 -7.42 14.78
CA LYS A 155 -5.35 -8.75 14.30
C LYS A 155 -4.31 -8.65 13.17
N PHE A 156 -4.60 -7.91 12.10
CA PHE A 156 -3.68 -7.76 10.97
C PHE A 156 -2.32 -7.19 11.41
N ALA A 157 -2.31 -6.19 12.29
CA ALA A 157 -1.08 -5.61 12.80
C ALA A 157 -0.23 -6.62 13.58
N LYS A 158 -0.85 -7.50 14.38
CA LYS A 158 -0.15 -8.61 15.07
C LYS A 158 0.39 -9.64 14.09
N ASP A 159 -0.42 -10.00 13.08
CA ASP A 159 -0.02 -10.96 12.06
C ASP A 159 1.23 -10.45 11.30
N ILE A 160 1.23 -9.18 10.89
CA ILE A 160 2.41 -8.54 10.27
C ILE A 160 3.61 -8.54 11.23
N HIS A 161 3.42 -8.11 12.48
CA HIS A 161 4.50 -8.06 13.47
C HIS A 161 5.15 -9.44 13.67
N GLY A 162 4.34 -10.49 13.83
CA GLY A 162 4.84 -11.86 13.97
C GLY A 162 5.63 -12.36 12.76
N GLN A 163 5.22 -12.00 11.54
CA GLN A 163 5.96 -12.35 10.32
C GLN A 163 7.32 -11.64 10.23
N LEU A 164 7.41 -10.38 10.71
CA LEU A 164 8.66 -9.63 10.72
C LEU A 164 9.66 -10.18 11.75
N GLU A 165 9.20 -10.70 12.89
CA GLU A 165 10.05 -11.29 13.94
C GLU A 165 10.60 -12.68 13.57
N CYS A 166 9.99 -13.40 12.62
CA CYS A 166 10.47 -14.70 12.16
C CYS A 166 11.66 -14.60 11.19
N THR A 167 12.39 -13.48 11.18
CA THR A 167 13.50 -13.17 10.26
C THR A 167 14.81 -13.00 11.03
#